data_AF-A6GKJ0-F1
#
_entry.id   AF-A6GKJ0-F1
#
_cell.length_a   1.000
_cell.length_b   1.000
_cell.length_c   1.000
_cell.angle_alpha   90.00
_cell.angle_beta   90.00
_cell.angle_gamma   90.00
#
_symmetry.space_group_name_H-M   'P 1'
#
loop_
_entity.id
_entity.type
_entity.pdbx_description
1 polymer ?
#
loop_
_entity_poly.entity_id
_entity_poly.type
_entity_poly.pdbx_seq_one_letter_code
_entity_poly.pdbx_strand_id
1 'polypeptide(L)'
;MKRLVPALALVSLLACRRDPEQGSPSESVETSWRTLPKGSTWLGAPPDDPCQRGEPEPRRWTLDHGLAVSATEVTQAQFARVMGFDPSYHQGCPGCPVDSVTFDEAAAYCNALTREASLDPCYRCELSDAADGVLCQTVRAPEACTGFRLPTREEWEYLARAGSPTPTHAGTITACMGRDEVSDRIAWYKANSSGWTHPVAQLEANPWGLFDTSGNVYEWVDEGGEPRRDFGLLRGGSWYHNAEHTRAASELRVPHERRLAYAGFRVVRTLGAASGPPLPLADHRDEEPPTLPSPSSYRPSAATVAAIAFTHAEPSELVPGCADENCVIERLIREAAKAGAALIVTPEYALAQFEAETCPDVGDEPADDPNERPLLARFAELADEVDAYVVINLETIDPASDARYNTVVALDPEGAVAGTHHKFELYGGERDALTPGGAVSTFDTPFGRVGLLTCADIYGRPHLHEELVNGLDARIVAWSAEWTVDDARRWQAAFAHDWKVFLVAANGARGVGRGAGVYGPDGEDLERLDARWPILYARLPGDMVADAAGLDTP
;
A
#
# COMPACT_ATOMS: atom_id res chain seq x y z
N MET A 1 -10.17 -44.56 -68.30
CA MET A 1 -10.02 -43.30 -67.55
C MET A 1 -10.48 -43.54 -66.12
N LYS A 2 -9.53 -43.55 -65.17
CA LYS A 2 -9.42 -42.66 -63.97
C LYS A 2 -10.40 -43.04 -62.84
N ARG A 3 -9.92 -43.84 -61.87
CA ARG A 3 -9.39 -43.47 -60.53
C ARG A 3 -10.50 -43.40 -59.46
N LEU A 4 -10.48 -44.35 -58.52
CA LEU A 4 -11.14 -44.24 -57.21
C LEU A 4 -10.33 -43.30 -56.30
N VAL A 5 -11.02 -42.49 -55.52
CA VAL A 5 -10.55 -41.79 -54.30
C VAL A 5 -11.63 -41.98 -53.23
N PRO A 6 -11.31 -42.30 -51.97
CA PRO A 6 -12.29 -42.44 -50.91
C PRO A 6 -12.43 -41.21 -49.99
N ALA A 7 -13.66 -41.07 -49.49
CA ALA A 7 -14.11 -40.61 -48.16
C ALA A 7 -13.64 -39.27 -47.58
N LEU A 8 -14.59 -38.33 -47.44
CA LEU A 8 -14.64 -37.35 -46.36
C LEU A 8 -15.89 -37.62 -45.51
N ALA A 9 -15.71 -37.75 -44.20
CA ALA A 9 -16.79 -37.83 -43.21
C ALA A 9 -17.28 -36.41 -42.86
N LEU A 10 -18.60 -36.20 -42.90
CA LEU A 10 -19.27 -35.03 -42.33
C LEU A 10 -20.11 -35.53 -41.15
N VAL A 11 -19.79 -35.09 -39.93
CA VAL A 11 -20.63 -35.26 -38.74
C VAL A 11 -21.51 -34.02 -38.61
N SER A 12 -22.83 -34.23 -38.67
CA SER A 12 -23.85 -33.20 -38.52
C SER A 12 -24.04 -32.81 -37.04
N LEU A 13 -24.05 -31.50 -36.79
CA LEU A 13 -24.48 -30.88 -35.54
C LEU A 13 -25.98 -31.11 -35.30
N LEU A 14 -26.34 -31.75 -34.19
CA LEU A 14 -27.68 -31.64 -33.60
C LEU A 14 -27.67 -30.54 -32.53
N ALA A 15 -28.45 -29.49 -32.80
CA ALA A 15 -28.79 -28.45 -31.85
C ALA A 15 -29.87 -28.96 -30.88
N CYS A 16 -29.61 -28.86 -29.57
CA CYS A 16 -30.65 -28.94 -28.54
C CYS A 16 -31.21 -27.53 -28.27
N ARG A 17 -32.52 -27.38 -28.46
CA ARG A 17 -33.32 -26.20 -28.09
C ARG A 17 -33.38 -26.07 -26.56
N ARG A 18 -33.22 -24.85 -26.05
CA ARG A 18 -33.57 -24.47 -24.67
C ARG A 18 -35.04 -24.06 -24.62
N ASP A 19 -35.80 -24.61 -23.67
CA ASP A 19 -37.08 -24.06 -23.23
C ASP A 19 -36.85 -22.77 -22.40
N PRO A 20 -37.81 -21.81 -22.43
CA PRO A 20 -37.66 -20.52 -21.78
C PRO A 20 -38.21 -20.49 -20.34
N GLU A 21 -37.55 -19.67 -19.52
CA GLU A 21 -38.04 -19.00 -18.31
C GLU A 21 -38.46 -19.86 -17.09
N GLN A 22 -37.46 -20.15 -16.25
CA GLN A 22 -37.58 -19.88 -14.82
C GLN A 22 -36.65 -18.70 -14.52
N GLY A 23 -37.22 -17.56 -14.12
CA GLY A 23 -36.48 -16.34 -13.85
C GLY A 23 -35.38 -16.59 -12.83
N SER A 24 -34.13 -16.40 -13.25
CA SER A 24 -33.01 -16.15 -12.34
C SER A 24 -33.40 -14.98 -11.42
N PRO A 25 -33.14 -15.05 -10.11
CA PRO A 25 -33.20 -13.85 -9.29
C PRO A 25 -32.23 -12.87 -9.95
N SER A 26 -32.72 -11.72 -10.39
CA SER A 26 -31.83 -10.60 -10.62
C SER A 26 -31.20 -10.34 -9.26
N GLU A 27 -29.96 -10.78 -9.05
CA GLU A 27 -29.14 -10.33 -7.94
C GLU A 27 -29.02 -8.83 -8.11
N SER A 28 -29.94 -8.09 -7.50
CA SER A 28 -29.94 -6.65 -7.53
C SER A 28 -28.69 -6.26 -6.74
N VAL A 29 -27.65 -5.85 -7.45
CA VAL A 29 -26.42 -5.31 -6.87
C VAL A 29 -26.69 -3.98 -6.14
N GLU A 30 -27.94 -3.50 -6.12
CA GLU A 30 -28.37 -2.31 -5.40
C GLU A 30 -28.49 -2.56 -3.89
N THR A 31 -28.03 -1.58 -3.11
CA THR A 31 -28.12 -1.61 -1.64
C THR A 31 -29.55 -1.29 -1.20
N SER A 32 -30.18 -2.18 -0.43
CA SER A 32 -31.45 -1.90 0.24
C SER A 32 -31.22 -1.04 1.49
N TRP A 33 -31.94 0.08 1.61
CA TRP A 33 -31.80 1.01 2.73
C TRP A 33 -32.97 0.92 3.72
N ARG A 34 -32.69 1.20 4.99
CA ARG A 34 -33.67 1.43 6.07
C ARG A 34 -33.48 2.83 6.63
N THR A 35 -34.57 3.54 6.87
CA THR A 35 -34.53 4.87 7.48
C THR A 35 -34.97 4.76 8.93
N LEU A 36 -34.11 5.24 9.83
CA LEU A 36 -34.34 5.19 11.26
C LEU A 36 -34.49 6.60 11.81
N PRO A 37 -35.53 6.84 12.63
CA PRO A 37 -35.70 8.12 13.30
C PRO A 37 -34.73 8.23 14.48
N LYS A 38 -34.58 9.47 14.95
CA LYS A 38 -33.92 9.80 16.23
C LYS A 38 -34.54 8.98 17.36
N GLY A 39 -33.75 8.62 18.37
CA GLY A 39 -34.26 7.84 19.50
C GLY A 39 -33.25 7.65 20.62
N SER A 40 -33.74 7.28 21.81
CA SER A 40 -32.89 6.92 22.94
C SER A 40 -32.92 5.43 23.21
N THR A 41 -31.79 4.87 23.65
CA THR A 41 -31.69 3.48 24.09
C THR A 41 -30.73 3.34 25.29
N TRP A 42 -30.60 2.11 25.77
CA TRP A 42 -29.50 1.68 26.64
C TRP A 42 -28.42 1.00 25.81
N LEU A 43 -27.17 1.41 26.00
CA LEU A 43 -25.97 0.77 25.46
C LEU A 43 -25.18 0.11 26.60
N GLY A 44 -24.30 -0.84 26.30
CA GLY A 44 -23.56 -1.62 27.30
C GLY A 44 -24.24 -2.93 27.69
N ALA A 45 -23.49 -3.86 28.28
CA ALA A 45 -24.02 -5.19 28.61
C ALA A 45 -25.06 -5.11 29.74
N PRO A 46 -26.24 -5.74 29.60
CA PRO A 46 -27.22 -5.82 30.70
C PRO A 46 -26.60 -6.46 31.96
N PRO A 47 -27.00 -6.05 33.19
CA PRO A 47 -26.35 -6.51 34.42
C PRO A 47 -26.46 -8.02 34.67
N ASP A 48 -27.52 -8.64 34.12
CA ASP A 48 -27.79 -10.07 34.24
C ASP A 48 -27.37 -10.85 32.96
N ASP A 49 -26.52 -10.28 32.11
CA ASP A 49 -25.99 -10.97 30.92
C ASP A 49 -25.03 -12.10 31.34
N PRO A 50 -25.40 -13.38 31.17
CA PRO A 50 -24.58 -14.50 31.63
C PRO A 50 -23.29 -14.65 30.82
N CYS A 51 -23.19 -14.00 29.66
CA CYS A 51 -22.04 -14.04 28.77
C CYS A 51 -21.22 -12.73 28.78
N GLN A 52 -21.42 -11.85 29.77
CA GLN A 52 -20.65 -10.61 29.90
C GLN A 52 -19.15 -10.90 30.10
N ARG A 53 -18.29 -10.15 29.39
CA ARG A 53 -16.83 -10.31 29.37
C ARG A 53 -16.10 -8.99 29.64
N GLY A 54 -16.70 -8.13 30.47
CA GLY A 54 -16.14 -6.83 30.83
C GLY A 54 -16.55 -5.70 29.89
N GLU A 55 -17.61 -5.89 29.10
CA GLU A 55 -18.24 -4.79 28.38
C GLU A 55 -18.74 -3.70 29.36
N PRO A 56 -18.82 -2.42 28.92
CA PRO A 56 -19.29 -1.32 29.77
C PRO A 56 -20.67 -1.58 30.37
N GLU A 57 -20.87 -1.08 31.59
CA GLU A 57 -22.17 -1.06 32.26
C GLU A 57 -23.25 -0.33 31.44
N PRO A 58 -24.54 -0.69 31.60
CA PRO A 58 -25.62 -0.05 30.88
C PRO A 58 -25.66 1.46 31.08
N ARG A 59 -25.60 2.21 29.98
CA ARG A 59 -25.74 3.68 29.98
C ARG A 59 -26.79 4.12 28.99
N ARG A 60 -27.49 5.20 29.34
CA ARG A 60 -28.44 5.84 28.43
C ARG A 60 -27.68 6.60 27.34
N TRP A 61 -28.14 6.45 26.11
CA TRP A 61 -27.61 7.18 24.96
C TRP A 61 -28.74 7.58 24.01
N THR A 62 -28.53 8.64 23.23
CA THR A 62 -29.52 9.19 22.31
C THR A 62 -28.89 9.45 20.95
N LEU A 63 -29.52 8.91 19.91
CA LEU A 63 -29.30 9.30 18.52
C LEU A 63 -30.10 10.58 18.23
N ASP A 64 -29.41 11.66 17.94
CA ASP A 64 -30.00 13.00 17.77
C ASP A 64 -30.22 13.41 16.31
N HIS A 65 -29.92 12.52 15.36
CA HIS A 65 -30.12 12.68 13.92
C HIS A 65 -30.83 11.45 13.31
N GLY A 66 -31.39 11.58 12.11
CA GLY A 66 -31.91 10.40 11.40
C GLY A 66 -30.76 9.63 10.75
N LEU A 67 -30.95 8.33 10.51
CA LEU A 67 -29.97 7.51 9.80
C LEU A 67 -30.64 6.79 8.62
N ALA A 68 -29.99 6.79 7.47
CA ALA A 68 -30.19 5.79 6.44
C ALA A 68 -29.12 4.70 6.64
N VAL A 69 -29.52 3.43 6.66
CA VAL A 69 -28.65 2.30 7.00
C VAL A 69 -28.81 1.20 5.96
N SER A 70 -27.73 0.58 5.51
CA SER A 70 -27.80 -0.61 4.67
C SER A 70 -28.48 -1.74 5.44
N ALA A 71 -29.49 -2.37 4.85
CA ALA A 71 -30.27 -3.42 5.50
C ALA A 71 -29.41 -4.66 5.84
N THR A 72 -28.32 -4.87 5.10
CA THR A 72 -27.37 -5.97 5.26
C THR A 72 -25.95 -5.41 5.41
N GLU A 73 -25.01 -6.29 5.74
CA GLU A 73 -23.59 -6.09 5.44
C GLU A 73 -23.38 -5.81 3.94
N VAL A 74 -22.28 -5.16 3.59
CA VAL A 74 -21.88 -4.97 2.18
C VAL A 74 -21.47 -6.32 1.62
N THR A 75 -22.05 -6.70 0.48
CA THR A 75 -21.76 -7.98 -0.18
C THR A 75 -20.51 -7.93 -1.06
N GLN A 76 -19.93 -9.09 -1.37
CA GLN A 76 -18.79 -9.24 -2.29
C GLN A 76 -19.09 -8.57 -3.65
N ALA A 77 -20.28 -8.81 -4.21
CA ALA A 77 -20.69 -8.21 -5.48
C ALA A 77 -20.79 -6.68 -5.41
N GLN A 78 -21.31 -6.14 -4.31
CA GLN A 78 -21.43 -4.69 -4.11
C GLN A 78 -20.05 -4.05 -3.98
N PHE A 79 -19.17 -4.63 -3.16
CA PHE A 79 -17.81 -4.13 -2.96
C PHE A 79 -17.01 -4.16 -4.27
N ALA A 80 -16.96 -5.30 -4.94
CA ALA A 80 -16.20 -5.48 -6.18
C ALA A 80 -16.66 -4.56 -7.30
N ARG A 81 -17.97 -4.29 -7.40
CA ARG A 81 -18.50 -3.33 -8.38
C ARG A 81 -17.98 -1.91 -8.14
N VAL A 82 -17.91 -1.48 -6.89
CA VAL A 82 -17.55 -0.10 -6.51
C VAL A 82 -16.04 0.09 -6.49
N MET A 83 -15.30 -0.89 -5.96
CA MET A 83 -13.86 -0.78 -5.70
C MET A 83 -13.00 -1.41 -6.81
N GLY A 84 -13.55 -2.28 -7.65
CA GLY A 84 -12.84 -2.90 -8.76
C GLY A 84 -12.01 -4.15 -8.40
N PHE A 85 -12.06 -4.61 -7.16
CA PHE A 85 -11.42 -5.84 -6.67
C PHE A 85 -12.26 -6.49 -5.57
N ASP A 86 -11.95 -7.75 -5.23
CA ASP A 86 -12.60 -8.49 -4.13
C ASP A 86 -11.52 -9.09 -3.22
N PRO A 87 -11.37 -8.61 -1.97
CA PRO A 87 -10.37 -9.13 -1.05
C PRO A 87 -10.84 -10.35 -0.27
N SER A 88 -12.07 -10.82 -0.47
CA SER A 88 -12.70 -11.83 0.38
C SER A 88 -11.91 -13.13 0.41
N TYR A 89 -11.69 -13.64 1.61
CA TYR A 89 -11.11 -14.95 1.87
C TYR A 89 -12.06 -16.07 1.40
N HIS A 90 -13.36 -15.91 1.67
CA HIS A 90 -14.39 -16.84 1.21
C HIS A 90 -14.87 -16.50 -0.21
N GLN A 91 -14.07 -16.83 -1.22
CA GLN A 91 -14.35 -16.48 -2.61
C GLN A 91 -15.52 -17.27 -3.22
N GLY A 92 -16.12 -16.71 -4.28
CA GLY A 92 -17.12 -17.38 -5.10
C GLY A 92 -18.55 -17.28 -4.57
N CYS A 93 -18.83 -16.33 -3.66
CA CYS A 93 -20.17 -16.08 -3.12
C CYS A 93 -20.55 -14.60 -3.27
N PRO A 94 -21.05 -14.17 -4.45
CA PRO A 94 -21.38 -12.77 -4.71
C PRO A 94 -22.36 -12.14 -3.70
N GLY A 95 -23.29 -12.93 -3.16
CA GLY A 95 -24.26 -12.52 -2.15
C GLY A 95 -23.80 -12.66 -0.68
N CYS A 96 -22.61 -13.21 -0.42
CA CYS A 96 -22.00 -13.22 0.91
C CYS A 96 -21.46 -11.82 1.24
N PRO A 97 -21.28 -11.48 2.53
CA PRO A 97 -20.58 -10.26 2.90
C PRO A 97 -19.17 -10.25 2.32
N VAL A 98 -18.70 -9.07 1.93
CA VAL A 98 -17.27 -8.88 1.71
C VAL A 98 -16.56 -9.06 3.05
N ASP A 99 -15.52 -9.87 3.06
CA ASP A 99 -14.66 -10.09 4.23
C ASP A 99 -13.21 -9.71 3.90
N SER A 100 -12.30 -9.75 4.89
CA SER A 100 -10.89 -9.40 4.68
C SER A 100 -10.69 -7.97 4.15
N VAL A 101 -11.67 -7.10 4.43
CA VAL A 101 -11.63 -5.67 4.15
C VAL A 101 -11.07 -4.95 5.36
N THR A 102 -10.18 -4.00 5.14
CA THR A 102 -9.63 -3.18 6.24
C THR A 102 -10.55 -1.99 6.55
N PHE A 103 -10.29 -1.30 7.66
CA PHE A 103 -11.09 -0.11 7.99
C PHE A 103 -11.06 0.92 6.85
N ASP A 104 -9.88 1.14 6.28
CA ASP A 104 -9.65 2.17 5.28
C ASP A 104 -10.30 1.83 3.94
N GLU A 105 -10.28 0.57 3.52
CA GLU A 105 -11.00 0.13 2.34
C GLU A 105 -12.51 0.28 2.49
N ALA A 106 -13.04 -0.02 3.69
CA ALA A 106 -14.45 0.15 4.01
C ALA A 106 -14.84 1.65 4.00
N ALA A 107 -13.98 2.52 4.53
CA ALA A 107 -14.14 3.97 4.46
C ALA A 107 -14.00 4.52 3.02
N ALA A 108 -13.08 3.97 2.22
CA ALA A 108 -12.90 4.31 0.82
C ALA A 108 -14.11 3.91 -0.04
N TYR A 109 -14.70 2.74 0.24
CA TYR A 109 -15.97 2.32 -0.35
C TYR A 109 -17.09 3.32 -0.02
N CYS A 110 -17.18 3.78 1.24
CA CYS A 110 -18.14 4.82 1.62
C CYS A 110 -17.91 6.14 0.86
N ASN A 111 -16.65 6.55 0.67
CA ASN A 111 -16.30 7.71 -0.14
C ASN A 111 -16.64 7.53 -1.63
N ALA A 112 -16.51 6.32 -2.18
CA ALA A 112 -16.91 6.02 -3.55
C ALA A 112 -18.43 6.18 -3.73
N LEU A 113 -19.25 5.59 -2.84
CA LEU A 113 -20.71 5.80 -2.85
C LEU A 113 -21.09 7.28 -2.68
N THR A 114 -20.32 8.01 -1.86
CA THR A 114 -20.55 9.44 -1.61
C THR A 114 -20.34 10.26 -2.87
N ARG A 115 -19.30 9.96 -3.65
CA ARG A 115 -19.03 10.62 -4.94
C ARG A 115 -20.13 10.33 -5.96
N GLU A 116 -20.60 9.10 -6.07
CA GLU A 116 -21.72 8.74 -6.95
C GLU A 116 -23.00 9.51 -6.62
N ALA A 117 -23.25 9.75 -5.33
CA ALA A 117 -24.40 10.51 -4.85
C ALA A 117 -24.20 12.05 -4.88
N SER A 118 -23.02 12.55 -5.30
CA SER A 118 -22.67 13.98 -5.29
C SER A 118 -22.84 14.64 -3.92
N LEU A 119 -22.39 13.95 -2.86
CA LEU A 119 -22.44 14.41 -1.47
C LEU A 119 -21.03 14.77 -0.96
N ASP A 120 -20.94 15.41 0.21
CA ASP A 120 -19.65 15.72 0.83
C ASP A 120 -19.08 14.50 1.57
N PRO A 121 -17.80 14.14 1.35
CA PRO A 121 -17.16 12.99 2.01
C PRO A 121 -17.01 13.18 3.52
N CYS A 122 -17.21 12.07 4.25
CA CYS A 122 -16.94 11.97 5.69
C CYS A 122 -15.46 11.69 5.97
N TYR A 123 -14.79 11.04 5.02
CA TYR A 123 -13.39 10.65 5.10
C TYR A 123 -12.53 11.45 4.13
N ARG A 124 -11.32 11.79 4.54
CA ARG A 124 -10.24 12.10 3.60
C ARG A 124 -9.47 10.80 3.38
N CYS A 125 -9.51 10.29 2.17
CA CYS A 125 -8.79 9.08 1.82
C CYS A 125 -7.65 9.44 0.87
N GLU A 126 -6.46 8.96 1.20
CA GLU A 126 -5.24 9.14 0.43
C GLU A 126 -4.70 7.75 0.11
N LEU A 127 -3.98 7.65 -1.01
CA LEU A 127 -3.29 6.40 -1.34
C LEU A 127 -2.20 6.17 -0.29
N SER A 128 -1.92 4.91 -0.01
CA SER A 128 -0.90 4.55 0.96
C SER A 128 -0.32 3.19 0.72
N ASP A 129 0.92 3.09 1.15
CA ASP A 129 1.77 1.91 1.04
C ASP A 129 1.56 0.91 2.20
N ALA A 130 0.57 1.15 3.08
CA ALA A 130 0.05 0.11 3.96
C ALA A 130 -0.50 -1.06 3.12
N ALA A 131 -0.64 -2.24 3.71
CA ALA A 131 -1.10 -3.48 3.03
C ALA A 131 -2.49 -3.37 2.33
N ASP A 132 -3.16 -2.23 2.50
CA ASP A 132 -4.56 -1.96 2.20
C ASP A 132 -4.72 -1.04 0.97
N GLY A 133 -3.64 -0.40 0.51
CA GLY A 133 -3.62 0.47 -0.67
C GLY A 133 -4.33 1.83 -0.51
N VAL A 134 -4.88 2.13 0.67
CA VAL A 134 -5.59 3.38 0.98
C VAL A 134 -5.55 3.63 2.50
N LEU A 135 -5.43 4.89 2.91
CA LEU A 135 -5.67 5.32 4.29
C LEU A 135 -6.78 6.34 4.28
N CYS A 136 -7.75 6.17 5.16
CA CYS A 136 -8.89 7.02 5.30
C CYS A 136 -8.95 7.58 6.71
N GLN A 137 -9.04 8.90 6.79
CA GLN A 137 -9.14 9.63 8.03
C GLN A 137 -10.53 10.26 8.15
N THR A 138 -11.17 10.11 9.30
CA THR A 138 -12.45 10.78 9.60
C THR A 138 -12.22 12.30 9.73
N VAL A 139 -12.79 13.09 8.82
CA VAL A 139 -12.61 14.56 8.78
C VAL A 139 -13.83 15.36 9.20
N ARG A 140 -14.95 14.68 9.49
CA ARG A 140 -16.21 15.31 9.91
C ARG A 140 -16.84 14.50 11.04
N ALA A 141 -17.42 15.21 12.01
CA ALA A 141 -18.28 14.58 12.99
C ALA A 141 -19.50 13.93 12.29
N PRO A 142 -20.04 12.81 12.81
CA PRO A 142 -21.18 12.10 12.24
C PRO A 142 -22.37 13.01 11.87
N GLU A 143 -22.72 13.94 12.75
CA GLU A 143 -23.80 14.91 12.60
C GLU A 143 -23.52 16.02 11.56
N ALA A 144 -22.25 16.23 11.21
CA ALA A 144 -21.79 17.22 10.23
C ALA A 144 -21.44 16.59 8.87
N CYS A 145 -21.49 15.26 8.75
CA CYS A 145 -21.27 14.58 7.48
C CYS A 145 -22.58 14.30 6.73
N THR A 146 -22.65 14.68 5.46
CA THR A 146 -23.79 14.42 4.57
C THR A 146 -23.63 13.16 3.73
N GLY A 147 -22.39 12.70 3.52
CA GLY A 147 -22.02 11.50 2.77
C GLY A 147 -22.26 10.17 3.50
N PHE A 148 -21.89 9.08 2.81
CA PHE A 148 -21.91 7.73 3.38
C PHE A 148 -20.68 7.51 4.26
N ARG A 149 -20.85 6.72 5.33
CA ARG A 149 -19.80 6.38 6.29
C ARG A 149 -20.06 5.06 6.99
N LEU A 150 -19.06 4.60 7.74
CA LEU A 150 -19.25 3.57 8.74
C LEU A 150 -20.06 4.12 9.93
N PRO A 151 -20.86 3.28 10.60
CA PRO A 151 -21.54 3.68 11.83
C PRO A 151 -20.52 3.98 12.93
N THR A 152 -20.86 4.89 13.83
CA THR A 152 -20.07 5.03 15.06
C THR A 152 -20.23 3.81 15.96
N ARG A 153 -19.34 3.66 16.95
CA ARG A 153 -19.45 2.64 17.99
C ARG A 153 -20.84 2.60 18.64
N GLU A 154 -21.37 3.76 19.04
CA GLU A 154 -22.68 3.89 19.67
C GLU A 154 -23.84 3.68 18.69
N GLU A 155 -23.73 4.20 17.48
CA GLU A 155 -24.73 4.00 16.44
C GLU A 155 -24.87 2.52 16.11
N TRP A 156 -23.76 1.81 15.90
CA TRP A 156 -23.77 0.39 15.58
C TRP A 156 -24.53 -0.42 16.64
N GLU A 157 -24.26 -0.16 17.92
CA GLU A 157 -24.95 -0.87 19.00
C GLU A 157 -26.43 -0.51 19.07
N TYR A 158 -26.79 0.76 18.83
CA TYR A 158 -28.18 1.17 18.67
C TYR A 158 -28.87 0.37 17.56
N LEU A 159 -28.23 0.26 16.39
CA LEU A 159 -28.69 -0.54 15.24
C LEU A 159 -28.89 -2.00 15.59
N ALA A 160 -27.91 -2.64 16.22
CA ALA A 160 -27.95 -4.06 16.56
C ALA A 160 -29.01 -4.38 17.62
N ARG A 161 -29.24 -3.48 18.59
CA ARG A 161 -30.27 -3.64 19.61
C ARG A 161 -31.67 -3.47 19.06
N ALA A 162 -31.87 -2.51 18.15
CA ALA A 162 -33.18 -2.18 17.58
C ALA A 162 -34.29 -2.01 18.64
N GLY A 163 -33.95 -1.36 19.76
CA GLY A 163 -34.86 -1.14 20.90
C GLY A 163 -34.93 -2.28 21.92
N SER A 164 -34.23 -3.40 21.70
CA SER A 164 -34.19 -4.51 22.64
C SER A 164 -33.34 -4.19 23.89
N PRO A 165 -33.83 -4.51 25.11
CA PRO A 165 -33.05 -4.40 26.34
C PRO A 165 -32.14 -5.62 26.59
N THR A 166 -32.25 -6.69 25.79
CA THR A 166 -31.45 -7.91 25.98
C THR A 166 -30.08 -7.82 25.30
N PRO A 167 -29.15 -8.76 25.56
CA PRO A 167 -27.83 -8.76 24.93
C PRO A 167 -27.84 -8.88 23.39
N THR A 168 -28.88 -9.49 22.81
CA THR A 168 -29.15 -9.48 21.36
C THR A 168 -30.56 -8.93 21.10
N HIS A 169 -30.93 -8.66 19.84
CA HIS A 169 -32.30 -8.26 19.51
C HIS A 169 -33.33 -9.39 19.66
N ALA A 170 -32.89 -10.64 19.77
CA ALA A 170 -33.76 -11.82 19.83
C ALA A 170 -33.77 -12.53 21.19
N GLY A 171 -33.05 -11.97 22.18
CA GLY A 171 -33.06 -12.44 23.56
C GLY A 171 -31.67 -12.53 24.20
N THR A 172 -31.60 -13.32 25.26
CA THR A 172 -30.38 -13.56 26.05
C THR A 172 -29.74 -14.88 25.63
N ILE A 173 -28.46 -14.82 25.29
CA ILE A 173 -27.63 -16.00 25.03
C ILE A 173 -27.33 -16.66 26.37
N THR A 174 -27.43 -17.98 26.44
CA THR A 174 -27.12 -18.75 27.67
C THR A 174 -26.01 -19.77 27.46
N ALA A 175 -25.78 -20.20 26.21
CA ALA A 175 -24.69 -21.09 25.84
C ALA A 175 -23.51 -20.31 25.21
N CYS A 176 -22.83 -19.49 26.01
CA CYS A 176 -21.82 -18.50 25.56
C CYS A 176 -20.74 -19.04 24.59
N MET A 177 -20.23 -20.24 24.86
CA MET A 177 -19.12 -20.85 24.12
C MET A 177 -19.55 -21.92 23.11
N GLY A 178 -20.85 -22.25 23.08
CA GLY A 178 -21.39 -23.39 22.34
C GLY A 178 -22.48 -22.98 21.37
N ARG A 179 -23.31 -23.95 20.99
CA ARG A 179 -24.52 -23.70 20.21
C ARG A 179 -25.59 -23.10 21.11
N ASP A 180 -26.19 -22.00 20.69
CA ASP A 180 -27.21 -21.25 21.44
C ASP A 180 -28.47 -21.05 20.58
N GLU A 181 -29.65 -21.26 21.17
CA GLU A 181 -30.93 -21.18 20.47
C GLU A 181 -31.28 -19.76 20.00
N VAL A 182 -30.83 -18.72 20.70
CA VAL A 182 -31.04 -17.33 20.29
C VAL A 182 -30.12 -17.02 19.12
N SER A 183 -28.83 -17.32 19.23
CA SER A 183 -27.86 -17.10 18.15
C SER A 183 -28.22 -17.88 16.89
N ASP A 184 -28.75 -19.11 16.99
CA ASP A 184 -29.12 -19.92 15.82
C ASP A 184 -30.20 -19.28 14.93
N ARG A 185 -31.02 -18.37 15.47
CA ARG A 185 -32.07 -17.68 14.70
C ARG A 185 -31.59 -16.43 13.97
N ILE A 186 -30.52 -15.80 14.47
CA ILE A 186 -30.12 -14.44 14.07
C ILE A 186 -28.69 -14.35 13.56
N ALA A 187 -27.86 -15.37 13.80
CA ALA A 187 -26.44 -15.31 13.55
C ALA A 187 -25.89 -16.54 12.83
N TRP A 188 -25.01 -16.28 11.86
CA TRP A 188 -24.03 -17.25 11.40
C TRP A 188 -22.78 -17.14 12.26
N TYR A 189 -22.57 -18.09 13.16
CA TYR A 189 -21.46 -18.09 14.13
C TYR A 189 -20.83 -19.48 14.19
N LYS A 190 -19.76 -19.65 14.97
CA LYS A 190 -18.92 -20.86 14.95
C LYS A 190 -19.69 -22.19 14.98
N ALA A 191 -20.80 -22.26 15.70
CA ALA A 191 -21.53 -23.51 15.88
C ALA A 191 -22.49 -23.88 14.73
N ASN A 192 -22.86 -22.93 13.85
CA ASN A 192 -23.82 -23.16 12.76
C ASN A 192 -23.34 -22.70 11.37
N SER A 193 -22.24 -21.95 11.30
CA SER A 193 -21.69 -21.40 10.04
C SER A 193 -20.99 -22.44 9.18
N SER A 194 -20.63 -23.59 9.75
CA SER A 194 -19.73 -24.58 9.12
C SER A 194 -18.34 -24.03 8.75
N GLY A 195 -17.92 -22.95 9.42
CA GLY A 195 -16.62 -22.34 9.19
C GLY A 195 -16.55 -21.46 7.93
N TRP A 196 -17.68 -20.91 7.48
CA TRP A 196 -17.78 -20.12 6.25
C TRP A 196 -18.75 -18.94 6.43
N THR A 197 -18.60 -17.88 5.62
CA THR A 197 -19.61 -16.81 5.50
C THR A 197 -20.86 -17.33 4.77
N HIS A 198 -22.01 -16.68 4.97
CA HIS A 198 -23.25 -17.06 4.30
C HIS A 198 -23.84 -15.87 3.54
N PRO A 199 -24.65 -16.11 2.50
CA PRO A 199 -25.37 -15.03 1.84
C PRO A 199 -26.16 -14.22 2.86
N VAL A 200 -26.09 -12.89 2.73
CA VAL A 200 -26.75 -11.97 3.65
C VAL A 200 -28.27 -12.15 3.66
N ALA A 201 -28.91 -11.73 4.75
CA ALA A 201 -30.37 -11.75 4.91
C ALA A 201 -31.02 -13.16 4.81
N GLN A 202 -30.32 -14.20 5.27
CA GLN A 202 -30.86 -15.55 5.37
C GLN A 202 -31.47 -15.90 6.74
N LEU A 203 -31.20 -15.10 7.76
CA LEU A 203 -31.68 -15.27 9.14
C LEU A 203 -32.66 -14.17 9.54
N GLU A 204 -33.18 -14.22 10.77
CA GLU A 204 -34.17 -13.25 11.25
C GLU A 204 -33.57 -11.83 11.30
N ALA A 205 -34.26 -10.87 10.71
CA ALA A 205 -33.93 -9.45 10.88
C ALA A 205 -34.36 -8.95 12.25
N ASN A 206 -33.66 -7.93 12.73
CA ASN A 206 -34.09 -7.18 13.89
C ASN A 206 -35.37 -6.33 13.59
N PRO A 207 -36.03 -5.75 14.61
CA PRO A 207 -37.25 -4.95 14.44
C PRO A 207 -37.15 -3.75 13.48
N TRP A 208 -35.95 -3.32 13.10
CA TRP A 208 -35.71 -2.27 12.13
C TRP A 208 -35.48 -2.78 10.71
N GLY A 209 -35.59 -4.09 10.51
CA GLY A 209 -35.38 -4.74 9.22
C GLY A 209 -33.91 -4.75 8.80
N LEU A 210 -32.99 -4.78 9.77
CA LEU A 210 -31.56 -5.02 9.56
C LEU A 210 -31.26 -6.49 9.82
N PHE A 211 -30.51 -7.08 8.91
CA PHE A 211 -30.05 -8.46 8.97
C PHE A 211 -28.57 -8.50 9.36
N ASP A 212 -28.15 -9.65 9.88
CA ASP A 212 -26.75 -9.98 10.12
C ASP A 212 -26.04 -9.00 11.08
N THR A 213 -26.78 -8.30 11.95
CA THR A 213 -26.19 -7.47 13.02
C THR A 213 -25.64 -8.32 14.19
N SER A 214 -25.59 -9.63 13.99
CA SER A 214 -25.14 -10.67 14.93
C SER A 214 -24.57 -11.81 14.06
N GLY A 215 -23.28 -12.08 14.11
CA GLY A 215 -22.63 -13.11 13.30
C GLY A 215 -22.40 -12.71 11.84
N ASN A 216 -22.18 -13.72 10.99
CA ASN A 216 -21.67 -13.61 9.62
C ASN A 216 -20.27 -12.97 9.60
N VAL A 217 -20.12 -11.65 9.49
CA VAL A 217 -18.84 -10.98 9.71
C VAL A 217 -18.93 -9.94 10.83
N TYR A 218 -17.81 -9.76 11.52
CA TYR A 218 -17.64 -8.60 12.37
C TYR A 218 -17.66 -7.34 11.50
N GLU A 219 -18.26 -6.27 11.99
CA GLU A 219 -18.42 -5.03 11.23
C GLU A 219 -17.52 -3.92 11.78
N TRP A 220 -16.76 -3.27 10.90
CA TRP A 220 -15.99 -2.06 11.23
C TRP A 220 -16.90 -0.91 11.67
N VAL A 221 -16.48 -0.22 12.74
CA VAL A 221 -17.12 1.01 13.23
C VAL A 221 -16.12 2.15 13.30
N ASP A 222 -16.60 3.38 13.12
CA ASP A 222 -15.80 4.60 13.18
C ASP A 222 -15.78 5.16 14.60
N GLU A 223 -14.61 5.17 15.24
CA GLU A 223 -14.43 5.78 16.56
C GLU A 223 -14.06 7.28 16.49
N GLY A 224 -13.82 7.83 15.29
CA GLY A 224 -13.39 9.22 15.05
C GLY A 224 -12.02 9.62 15.64
N GLY A 225 -11.56 10.84 15.30
CA GLY A 225 -10.44 11.54 15.95
C GLY A 225 -9.06 11.45 15.25
N GLU A 226 -8.16 12.37 15.63
CA GLU A 226 -6.73 12.40 15.29
C GLU A 226 -5.84 12.37 16.54
N PRO A 227 -4.64 11.74 16.47
CA PRO A 227 -4.17 10.94 15.36
C PRO A 227 -4.74 9.52 15.39
N ARG A 228 -4.72 8.91 14.20
CA ARG A 228 -5.11 7.53 13.92
C ARG A 228 -4.66 6.56 15.00
N ARG A 229 -5.54 5.64 15.38
CA ARG A 229 -5.24 4.59 16.35
C ARG A 229 -4.68 3.37 15.61
N ASP A 230 -3.64 2.77 16.16
CA ASP A 230 -3.08 1.50 15.67
C ASP A 230 -4.13 0.38 15.61
N PHE A 231 -5.21 0.49 16.40
CA PHE A 231 -6.30 -0.47 16.46
C PHE A 231 -7.64 0.17 16.12
N GLY A 232 -8.41 -0.50 15.27
CA GLY A 232 -9.83 -0.23 15.05
C GLY A 232 -10.73 -1.12 15.89
N LEU A 233 -12.04 -0.85 15.82
CA LEU A 233 -13.07 -1.55 16.58
C LEU A 233 -14.00 -2.31 15.64
N LEU A 234 -14.24 -3.57 15.97
CA LEU A 234 -15.19 -4.46 15.31
C LEU A 234 -16.35 -4.79 16.25
N ARG A 235 -17.56 -4.92 15.69
CA ARG A 235 -18.79 -5.26 16.44
C ARG A 235 -19.60 -6.38 15.76
N GLY A 236 -20.35 -7.14 16.55
CA GLY A 236 -21.37 -8.07 16.04
C GLY A 236 -21.02 -9.55 15.96
N GLY A 237 -19.75 -9.94 16.09
CA GLY A 237 -19.34 -11.34 16.00
C GLY A 237 -19.26 -11.82 14.55
N SER A 238 -18.80 -13.06 14.34
CA SER A 238 -18.69 -13.62 12.98
C SER A 238 -18.88 -15.13 12.95
N TRP A 239 -18.88 -15.69 11.74
CA TRP A 239 -18.87 -17.12 11.45
C TRP A 239 -17.81 -17.92 12.22
N TYR A 240 -16.72 -17.27 12.66
CA TYR A 240 -15.59 -17.90 13.35
C TYR A 240 -15.72 -17.86 14.89
N HIS A 241 -16.58 -16.99 15.43
CA HIS A 241 -16.63 -16.69 16.86
C HIS A 241 -17.79 -17.39 17.57
N ASN A 242 -17.64 -17.61 18.89
CA ASN A 242 -18.67 -18.27 19.71
C ASN A 242 -19.91 -17.37 19.91
N ALA A 243 -21.03 -17.95 20.35
CA ALA A 243 -22.31 -17.26 20.54
C ALA A 243 -22.18 -15.95 21.32
N GLU A 244 -21.39 -15.91 22.40
CA GLU A 244 -21.16 -14.70 23.21
C GLU A 244 -20.66 -13.48 22.43
N HIS A 245 -20.02 -13.67 21.28
CA HIS A 245 -19.52 -12.57 20.45
C HIS A 245 -20.61 -11.94 19.57
N THR A 246 -21.77 -12.61 19.46
CA THR A 246 -22.92 -12.13 18.66
C THR A 246 -23.79 -11.10 19.40
N ARG A 247 -23.43 -10.78 20.65
CA ARG A 247 -24.10 -9.77 21.48
C ARG A 247 -23.83 -8.36 20.96
N ALA A 248 -24.82 -7.48 21.10
CA ALA A 248 -24.75 -6.10 20.61
C ALA A 248 -23.63 -5.28 21.29
N ALA A 249 -23.33 -5.56 22.55
CA ALA A 249 -22.27 -4.88 23.31
C ALA A 249 -20.88 -5.50 23.09
N SER A 250 -20.78 -6.66 22.42
CA SER A 250 -19.49 -7.34 22.24
C SER A 250 -18.60 -6.56 21.30
N GLU A 251 -17.34 -6.40 21.69
CA GLU A 251 -16.33 -5.63 20.97
C GLU A 251 -15.09 -6.46 20.73
N LEU A 252 -14.46 -6.23 19.58
CA LEU A 252 -13.15 -6.78 19.29
C LEU A 252 -12.25 -5.66 18.76
N ARG A 253 -11.11 -5.46 19.41
CA ARG A 253 -10.06 -4.55 18.92
C ARG A 253 -9.05 -5.33 18.11
N VAL A 254 -8.79 -4.83 16.91
CA VAL A 254 -7.85 -5.42 15.94
C VAL A 254 -7.05 -4.31 15.28
N PRO A 255 -5.84 -4.59 14.77
CA PRO A 255 -5.11 -3.59 14.01
C PRO A 255 -5.93 -3.15 12.79
N HIS A 256 -5.95 -1.85 12.52
CA HIS A 256 -6.85 -1.28 11.50
C HIS A 256 -6.51 -1.78 10.08
N GLU A 257 -5.23 -2.10 9.87
CA GLU A 257 -4.59 -2.45 8.60
C GLU A 257 -4.59 -3.95 8.29
N ARG A 258 -5.28 -4.75 9.11
CA ARG A 258 -5.26 -6.21 8.94
C ARG A 258 -6.51 -6.67 8.20
N ARG A 259 -6.27 -7.28 7.04
CA ARG A 259 -7.24 -8.13 6.36
C ARG A 259 -7.52 -9.38 7.19
N LEU A 260 -8.70 -9.43 7.78
CA LEU A 260 -9.15 -10.54 8.60
C LEU A 260 -10.36 -11.20 7.94
N ALA A 261 -10.31 -12.52 7.72
CA ALA A 261 -11.37 -13.32 7.06
C ALA A 261 -12.74 -13.28 7.75
N TYR A 262 -12.84 -12.60 8.89
CA TYR A 262 -14.06 -12.39 9.65
C TYR A 262 -14.46 -10.92 9.76
N ALA A 263 -13.72 -9.98 9.17
CA ALA A 263 -13.99 -8.55 9.23
C ALA A 263 -14.57 -8.05 7.89
N GLY A 264 -15.76 -7.45 7.96
CA GLY A 264 -16.42 -6.72 6.89
C GLY A 264 -17.03 -5.45 7.45
N PHE A 265 -18.13 -4.97 6.87
CA PHE A 265 -18.75 -3.72 7.32
C PHE A 265 -20.17 -3.52 6.77
N ARG A 266 -20.86 -2.53 7.35
CA ARG A 266 -22.11 -1.96 6.82
C ARG A 266 -22.02 -0.45 6.70
N VAL A 267 -22.93 0.14 5.93
CA VAL A 267 -22.90 1.57 5.60
C VAL A 267 -24.07 2.30 6.22
N VAL A 268 -23.80 3.50 6.74
CA VAL A 268 -24.81 4.45 7.18
C VAL A 268 -24.65 5.80 6.47
N ARG A 269 -25.68 6.63 6.56
CA ARG A 269 -25.66 8.04 6.18
C ARG A 269 -26.54 8.84 7.13
N THR A 270 -26.02 9.96 7.59
CA THR A 270 -26.74 10.91 8.44
C THR A 270 -27.83 11.65 7.65
N LEU A 271 -29.05 11.68 8.18
CA LEU A 271 -30.19 12.41 7.62
C LEU A 271 -30.48 13.65 8.48
N GLY A 272 -30.39 14.82 7.86
CA GLY A 272 -30.70 16.12 8.48
C GLY A 272 -29.50 16.92 8.99
N ALA A 273 -28.28 16.65 8.53
CA ALA A 273 -27.10 17.46 8.84
C ALA A 273 -27.23 18.87 8.25
N ALA A 274 -27.15 19.91 9.10
CA ALA A 274 -26.86 21.26 8.65
C ALA A 274 -25.36 21.35 8.37
N SER A 275 -24.97 21.91 7.22
CA SER A 275 -23.58 22.13 6.85
C SER A 275 -22.85 22.98 7.91
N GLY A 276 -22.14 22.32 8.83
CA GLY A 276 -21.28 22.97 9.82
C GLY A 276 -19.90 23.27 9.24
N PRO A 277 -19.22 24.34 9.70
CA PRO A 277 -17.86 24.63 9.27
C PRO A 277 -16.89 23.53 9.78
N PRO A 278 -15.78 23.28 9.06
CA PRO A 278 -14.73 22.38 9.53
C PRO A 278 -14.18 22.83 10.89
N LEU A 279 -13.81 21.85 11.73
CA LEU A 279 -13.25 22.10 13.07
C LEU A 279 -11.94 22.91 12.96
N PRO A 280 -11.70 23.90 13.84
CA PRO A 280 -10.49 24.71 13.81
C PRO A 280 -9.27 23.92 14.33
N LEU A 281 -8.18 23.98 13.57
CA LEU A 281 -6.84 23.60 14.05
C LEU A 281 -6.42 24.54 15.20
N ALA A 282 -5.85 23.99 16.26
CA ALA A 282 -5.49 24.73 17.46
C ALA A 282 -4.33 25.73 17.21
N ASP A 283 -4.56 26.97 17.65
CA ASP A 283 -3.60 28.09 17.71
C ASP A 283 -2.69 27.91 18.93
N HIS A 284 -1.38 27.73 18.71
CA HIS A 284 -0.36 27.98 19.72
C HIS A 284 0.49 29.17 19.26
N ARG A 285 0.28 30.31 19.92
CA ARG A 285 1.02 31.55 19.75
C ARG A 285 2.25 31.63 20.65
N ASP A 286 3.32 32.11 20.03
CA ASP A 286 4.37 33.02 20.51
C ASP A 286 5.27 32.56 21.68
N GLU A 287 6.42 31.98 21.35
CA GLU A 287 7.73 32.38 21.91
C GLU A 287 8.77 32.49 20.77
N GLU A 288 9.55 33.56 20.80
CA GLU A 288 10.50 33.99 19.76
C GLU A 288 11.77 33.10 19.78
N PRO A 289 12.21 32.49 18.66
CA PRO A 289 13.38 31.63 18.66
C PRO A 289 14.69 32.43 18.53
N PRO A 290 15.79 31.95 19.14
CA PRO A 290 17.09 32.60 19.04
C PRO A 290 17.70 32.40 17.64
N THR A 291 18.35 33.45 17.13
CA THR A 291 19.07 33.41 15.86
C THR A 291 20.31 32.51 15.94
N LEU A 292 20.42 31.55 15.03
CA LEU A 292 21.64 30.79 14.74
C LEU A 292 22.02 30.89 13.24
N PRO A 293 23.31 30.73 12.90
CA PRO A 293 23.90 31.32 11.71
C PRO A 293 23.71 30.46 10.44
N SER A 294 23.74 31.14 9.29
CA SER A 294 23.56 30.55 7.95
C SER A 294 24.79 29.77 7.46
N PRO A 295 24.56 28.63 6.77
CA PRO A 295 25.45 28.18 5.71
C PRO A 295 24.73 27.94 4.36
N SER A 296 25.43 28.40 3.31
CA SER A 296 25.39 28.00 1.90
C SER A 296 24.14 28.28 1.05
N SER A 297 24.36 29.02 -0.05
CA SER A 297 23.36 29.50 -1.02
C SER A 297 22.92 28.46 -2.06
N TYR A 298 22.93 27.17 -1.73
CA TYR A 298 22.49 26.12 -2.64
C TYR A 298 20.96 26.00 -2.58
N ARG A 299 20.29 26.36 -3.69
CA ARG A 299 18.84 26.16 -3.85
C ARG A 299 18.63 25.04 -4.87
N PRO A 300 18.34 23.81 -4.41
CA PRO A 300 18.08 22.69 -5.29
C PRO A 300 16.89 23.02 -6.21
N SER A 301 17.02 22.66 -7.48
CA SER A 301 15.91 22.71 -8.43
C SER A 301 15.05 21.44 -8.31
N ALA A 302 13.78 21.50 -8.72
CA ALA A 302 12.96 20.29 -8.79
C ALA A 302 13.46 19.38 -9.93
N ALA A 303 13.53 18.08 -9.68
CA ALA A 303 14.02 17.10 -10.66
C ALA A 303 13.11 15.87 -10.72
N THR A 304 13.01 15.24 -11.89
CA THR A 304 12.43 13.89 -11.98
C THR A 304 13.57 12.90 -11.84
N VAL A 305 13.38 11.85 -11.05
CA VAL A 305 14.36 10.78 -10.85
C VAL A 305 13.74 9.44 -11.24
N ALA A 306 14.59 8.49 -11.61
CA ALA A 306 14.18 7.17 -12.02
C ALA A 306 14.98 6.07 -11.32
N ALA A 307 14.28 5.04 -10.85
CA ALA A 307 14.86 3.79 -10.36
C ALA A 307 14.44 2.64 -11.28
N ILE A 308 15.40 1.83 -11.73
CA ILE A 308 15.13 0.65 -12.55
C ILE A 308 14.78 -0.54 -11.66
N ALA A 309 13.73 -1.29 -12.03
CA ALA A 309 13.15 -2.36 -11.23
C ALA A 309 12.88 -3.63 -12.04
N PHE A 310 13.75 -4.63 -11.98
CA PHE A 310 13.50 -5.88 -12.69
C PHE A 310 12.29 -6.63 -12.12
N THR A 311 11.47 -7.22 -13.02
CA THR A 311 10.28 -8.01 -12.67
C THR A 311 10.47 -9.47 -13.08
N HIS A 312 9.56 -10.37 -12.71
CA HIS A 312 9.69 -11.85 -12.86
C HIS A 312 10.04 -12.39 -14.27
N ALA A 313 9.95 -11.58 -15.32
CA ALA A 313 10.33 -12.00 -16.68
C ALA A 313 11.85 -11.85 -16.88
N GLU A 314 12.44 -12.64 -17.77
CA GLU A 314 13.85 -12.41 -18.14
C GLU A 314 14.00 -10.96 -18.63
N PRO A 315 15.06 -10.22 -18.26
CA PRO A 315 15.21 -8.81 -18.66
C PRO A 315 15.04 -8.60 -20.18
N SER A 316 15.45 -9.57 -20.99
CA SER A 316 15.28 -9.60 -22.45
C SER A 316 13.84 -9.86 -22.94
N GLU A 317 12.98 -10.45 -22.11
CA GLU A 317 11.54 -10.60 -22.36
C GLU A 317 10.77 -9.31 -22.06
N LEU A 318 11.26 -8.48 -21.13
CA LEU A 318 10.69 -7.18 -20.79
C LEU A 318 11.01 -6.10 -21.83
N VAL A 319 12.13 -6.25 -22.53
CA VAL A 319 12.64 -5.26 -23.49
C VAL A 319 12.87 -5.92 -24.86
N PRO A 320 11.87 -5.91 -25.76
CA PRO A 320 11.97 -6.56 -27.06
C PRO A 320 13.14 -6.04 -27.88
N GLY A 321 13.97 -6.95 -28.40
CA GLY A 321 15.09 -6.64 -29.28
C GLY A 321 16.46 -6.53 -28.61
N CYS A 322 16.54 -6.72 -27.29
CA CYS A 322 17.82 -6.79 -26.59
C CYS A 322 18.40 -8.20 -26.53
N ALA A 323 19.71 -8.30 -26.77
CA ALA A 323 20.44 -9.57 -26.82
C ALA A 323 21.03 -9.99 -25.46
N ASP A 324 21.25 -9.03 -24.55
CA ASP A 324 21.87 -9.21 -23.24
C ASP A 324 21.35 -8.18 -22.21
N GLU A 325 21.78 -8.31 -20.96
CA GLU A 325 21.38 -7.45 -19.84
C GLU A 325 21.92 -6.01 -19.97
N ASN A 326 23.10 -5.84 -20.56
CA ASN A 326 23.66 -4.51 -20.82
C ASN A 326 22.75 -3.72 -21.78
N CYS A 327 22.31 -4.34 -22.88
CA CYS A 327 21.33 -3.74 -23.80
C CYS A 327 20.02 -3.37 -23.08
N VAL A 328 19.54 -4.23 -22.18
CA VAL A 328 18.32 -3.97 -21.42
C VAL A 328 18.48 -2.71 -20.57
N ILE A 329 19.57 -2.62 -19.80
CA ILE A 329 19.84 -1.46 -18.95
C ILE A 329 19.98 -0.18 -19.77
N GLU A 330 20.75 -0.21 -20.87
CA GLU A 330 20.87 0.94 -21.77
C GLU A 330 19.51 1.41 -22.28
N ARG A 331 18.67 0.46 -22.69
CA ARG A 331 17.35 0.78 -23.21
C ARG A 331 16.47 1.40 -22.13
N LEU A 332 16.52 0.90 -20.89
CA LEU A 332 15.75 1.45 -19.78
C LEU A 332 16.25 2.84 -19.38
N ILE A 333 17.55 3.10 -19.39
CA ILE A 333 18.12 4.44 -19.16
C ILE A 333 17.59 5.42 -20.22
N ARG A 334 17.60 5.03 -21.50
CA ARG A 334 17.06 5.86 -22.59
C ARG A 334 15.58 6.16 -22.42
N GLU A 335 14.78 5.18 -21.98
CA GLU A 335 13.35 5.39 -21.74
C GLU A 335 13.09 6.21 -20.48
N ALA A 336 13.92 6.09 -19.45
CA ALA A 336 13.89 6.95 -18.26
C ALA A 336 14.18 8.42 -18.62
N ALA A 337 15.25 8.67 -19.38
CA ALA A 337 15.62 10.00 -19.82
C ALA A 337 14.58 10.62 -20.76
N LYS A 338 14.00 9.84 -21.70
CA LYS A 338 12.88 10.30 -22.55
C LYS A 338 11.66 10.74 -21.76
N ALA A 339 11.44 10.16 -20.58
CA ALA A 339 10.37 10.55 -19.68
C ALA A 339 10.75 11.75 -18.77
N GLY A 340 11.97 12.29 -18.94
CA GLY A 340 12.46 13.50 -18.28
C GLY A 340 13.22 13.26 -16.98
N ALA A 341 13.69 12.03 -16.72
CA ALA A 341 14.50 11.73 -15.54
C ALA A 341 15.90 12.37 -15.67
N ALA A 342 16.29 13.16 -14.66
CA ALA A 342 17.59 13.83 -14.55
C ALA A 342 18.60 13.04 -13.69
N LEU A 343 18.12 12.08 -12.89
CA LEU A 343 18.94 11.08 -12.19
C LEU A 343 18.33 9.70 -12.42
N ILE A 344 19.14 8.74 -12.87
CA ILE A 344 18.71 7.38 -13.21
C ILE A 344 19.60 6.40 -12.45
N VAL A 345 19.00 5.56 -11.60
CA VAL A 345 19.72 4.57 -10.78
C VAL A 345 19.44 3.15 -11.30
N THR A 346 20.50 2.39 -11.53
CA THR A 346 20.42 0.99 -11.94
C THR A 346 20.59 0.03 -10.76
N PRO A 347 20.08 -1.21 -10.84
CA PRO A 347 20.28 -2.21 -9.80
C PRO A 347 21.75 -2.58 -9.55
N GLU A 348 21.98 -3.23 -8.41
CA GLU A 348 23.24 -3.95 -8.16
C GLU A 348 23.39 -5.12 -9.14
N TYR A 349 24.61 -5.36 -9.61
CA TYR A 349 24.93 -6.38 -10.61
C TYR A 349 24.09 -6.31 -11.90
N ALA A 350 23.55 -5.13 -12.21
CA ALA A 350 22.74 -4.89 -13.40
C ALA A 350 23.52 -5.04 -14.72
N LEU A 351 24.85 -4.93 -14.67
CA LEU A 351 25.71 -5.05 -15.83
C LEU A 351 26.49 -6.35 -15.78
N ALA A 352 26.53 -7.06 -16.91
CA ALA A 352 27.14 -8.38 -17.01
C ALA A 352 28.62 -8.32 -16.60
N GLN A 353 28.98 -9.18 -15.64
CA GLN A 353 30.32 -9.31 -15.09
C GLN A 353 31.26 -10.02 -16.07
N PHE A 354 31.86 -9.29 -16.99
CA PHE A 354 33.10 -9.73 -17.63
C PHE A 354 34.08 -8.58 -17.61
N GLU A 355 35.06 -8.72 -16.71
CA GLU A 355 36.35 -8.02 -16.69
C GLU A 355 36.29 -6.60 -17.25
N ALA A 356 35.78 -5.66 -16.45
CA ALA A 356 36.05 -4.25 -16.66
C ALA A 356 37.55 -4.02 -16.43
N GLU A 357 38.36 -4.41 -17.41
CA GLU A 357 39.77 -4.05 -17.46
C GLU A 357 39.84 -2.53 -17.55
N THR A 358 40.47 -1.95 -16.53
CA THR A 358 40.81 -0.54 -16.35
C THR A 358 39.64 0.41 -16.07
N CYS A 359 39.71 1.09 -14.92
CA CYS A 359 39.10 2.39 -14.71
C CYS A 359 40.14 3.41 -15.24
N PRO A 360 40.06 3.92 -16.48
CA PRO A 360 41.12 4.74 -17.03
C PRO A 360 40.90 6.19 -16.63
N ASP A 361 41.98 6.84 -16.20
CA ASP A 361 42.12 8.29 -16.35
C ASP A 361 41.70 8.68 -17.78
N VAL A 362 40.83 9.69 -17.87
CA VAL A 362 40.22 10.21 -19.10
C VAL A 362 41.27 10.44 -20.19
N GLY A 363 41.19 9.72 -21.32
CA GLY A 363 42.00 10.02 -22.52
C GLY A 363 42.11 8.94 -23.61
N ASP A 364 41.44 9.21 -24.74
CA ASP A 364 41.81 9.01 -26.16
C ASP A 364 42.17 7.60 -26.72
N GLU A 365 41.17 6.86 -27.21
CA GLU A 365 40.87 6.56 -28.64
C GLU A 365 40.02 5.26 -28.80
N PRO A 366 39.16 5.15 -29.84
CA PRO A 366 37.98 4.28 -29.81
C PRO A 366 38.20 2.87 -30.42
N ALA A 367 37.53 1.87 -29.84
CA ALA A 367 37.42 0.51 -30.40
C ALA A 367 36.24 0.38 -31.39
N ASP A 368 36.44 -0.45 -32.43
CA ASP A 368 35.54 -0.68 -33.59
C ASP A 368 34.45 -1.76 -33.37
N ASP A 369 34.31 -2.30 -32.15
CA ASP A 369 33.18 -3.14 -31.72
C ASP A 369 32.41 -2.43 -30.57
N PRO A 370 31.08 -2.22 -30.68
CA PRO A 370 30.28 -1.62 -29.62
C PRO A 370 30.27 -2.42 -28.29
N ASN A 371 30.71 -3.68 -28.29
CA ASN A 371 30.91 -4.50 -27.09
C ASN A 371 32.36 -4.49 -26.56
N GLU A 372 33.32 -3.86 -27.25
CA GLU A 372 34.73 -3.76 -26.83
C GLU A 372 35.09 -2.39 -26.20
N ARG A 373 34.13 -1.47 -26.07
CA ARG A 373 34.32 -0.28 -25.23
C ARG A 373 34.35 -0.74 -23.77
N PRO A 374 35.36 -0.34 -22.95
CA PRO A 374 35.32 -0.60 -21.52
C PRO A 374 33.94 -0.19 -21.01
N LEU A 375 33.25 -1.08 -20.30
CA LEU A 375 31.84 -0.92 -19.94
C LEU A 375 31.54 0.47 -19.35
N LEU A 376 32.45 1.01 -18.55
CA LEU A 376 32.35 2.37 -18.02
C LEU A 376 32.32 3.46 -19.11
N ALA A 377 33.18 3.38 -20.13
CA ALA A 377 33.21 4.33 -21.24
C ALA A 377 31.91 4.29 -22.06
N ARG A 378 31.36 3.08 -22.26
CA ARG A 378 30.07 2.88 -22.93
C ARG A 378 28.92 3.57 -22.18
N PHE A 379 28.90 3.48 -20.86
CA PHE A 379 27.88 4.13 -20.04
C PHE A 379 28.13 5.63 -19.81
N ALA A 380 29.39 6.08 -19.86
CA ALA A 380 29.76 7.49 -19.89
C ALA A 380 29.20 8.18 -21.14
N GLU A 381 29.41 7.57 -22.31
CA GLU A 381 28.83 8.05 -23.56
C GLU A 381 27.30 8.01 -23.54
N LEU A 382 26.71 7.01 -22.88
CA LEU A 382 25.26 6.96 -22.71
C LEU A 382 24.76 8.11 -21.83
N ALA A 383 25.44 8.45 -20.74
CA ALA A 383 25.07 9.55 -19.85
C ALA A 383 25.12 10.90 -20.60
N ASP A 384 26.17 11.12 -21.39
CA ASP A 384 26.29 12.26 -22.33
C ASP A 384 25.15 12.27 -23.36
N GLU A 385 24.85 11.11 -23.95
CA GLU A 385 23.78 11.01 -24.95
C GLU A 385 22.39 11.33 -24.38
N VAL A 386 22.11 10.89 -23.15
CA VAL A 386 20.80 11.05 -22.53
C VAL A 386 20.63 12.33 -21.71
N ASP A 387 21.72 13.10 -21.53
CA ASP A 387 21.75 14.35 -20.75
C ASP A 387 21.18 14.17 -19.33
N ALA A 388 21.66 13.14 -18.62
CA ALA A 388 21.20 12.80 -17.28
C ALA A 388 22.32 12.21 -16.42
N TYR A 389 22.22 12.36 -15.09
CA TYR A 389 23.08 11.64 -14.17
C TYR A 389 22.70 10.15 -14.18
N VAL A 390 23.68 9.28 -14.41
CA VAL A 390 23.48 7.83 -14.50
C VAL A 390 24.32 7.14 -13.43
N VAL A 391 23.64 6.43 -12.51
CA VAL A 391 24.27 5.67 -11.43
C VAL A 391 24.22 4.18 -11.79
N ILE A 392 25.39 3.61 -12.07
CA ILE A 392 25.58 2.20 -12.45
C ILE A 392 26.30 1.42 -11.37
N ASN A 393 26.11 0.10 -11.36
CA ASN A 393 26.85 -0.82 -10.51
C ASN A 393 27.60 -1.87 -11.36
N LEU A 394 28.87 -2.10 -11.04
CA LEU A 394 29.77 -3.03 -11.71
C LEU A 394 30.86 -3.54 -10.76
N GLU A 395 31.51 -4.65 -11.11
CA GLU A 395 32.75 -5.04 -10.45
C GLU A 395 33.95 -4.24 -11.00
N THR A 396 34.81 -3.73 -10.13
CA THR A 396 36.04 -3.03 -10.52
C THR A 396 37.27 -3.68 -9.90
N ILE A 397 38.42 -3.56 -10.56
CA ILE A 397 39.70 -4.06 -10.07
C ILE A 397 40.66 -2.88 -9.87
N ASP A 398 41.29 -2.79 -8.70
CA ASP A 398 42.40 -1.87 -8.48
C ASP A 398 43.68 -2.47 -9.12
N PRO A 399 44.22 -1.87 -10.19
CA PRO A 399 45.39 -2.41 -10.88
C PRO A 399 46.67 -2.41 -10.05
N ALA A 400 46.73 -1.62 -8.96
CA ALA A 400 47.90 -1.57 -8.09
C ALA A 400 47.94 -2.72 -7.08
N SER A 401 46.77 -3.19 -6.65
CA SER A 401 46.64 -4.20 -5.58
C SER A 401 45.98 -5.51 -6.03
N ASP A 402 45.41 -5.55 -7.24
CA ASP A 402 44.55 -6.61 -7.77
C ASP A 402 43.28 -6.83 -6.91
N ALA A 403 42.94 -5.86 -6.05
CA ALA A 403 41.75 -5.92 -5.23
C ALA A 403 40.50 -5.73 -6.10
N ARG A 404 39.54 -6.66 -5.98
CA ARG A 404 38.26 -6.62 -6.68
C ARG A 404 37.20 -6.01 -5.76
N TYR A 405 36.31 -5.17 -6.30
CA TYR A 405 35.28 -4.46 -5.55
C TYR A 405 33.92 -4.57 -6.25
N ASN A 406 32.84 -4.56 -5.47
CA ASN A 406 31.50 -4.25 -5.96
C ASN A 406 31.32 -2.73 -5.88
N THR A 407 31.15 -2.09 -7.03
CA THR A 407 31.34 -0.64 -7.17
C THR A 407 30.15 0.02 -7.82
N VAL A 408 29.63 1.05 -7.15
CA VAL A 408 28.70 2.01 -7.77
C VAL A 408 29.52 3.17 -8.35
N VAL A 409 29.24 3.53 -9.59
CA VAL A 409 29.81 4.70 -10.27
C VAL A 409 28.69 5.62 -10.71
N ALA A 410 28.78 6.89 -10.31
CA ALA A 410 27.91 7.95 -10.78
C ALA A 410 28.58 8.71 -11.92
N LEU A 411 27.89 8.81 -13.05
CA LEU A 411 28.29 9.55 -14.23
C LEU A 411 27.46 10.82 -14.34
N ASP A 412 28.08 11.95 -14.64
CA ASP A 412 27.39 13.21 -14.91
C ASP A 412 26.85 13.28 -16.35
N PRO A 413 26.02 14.29 -16.68
CA PRO A 413 25.48 14.49 -18.03
C PRO A 413 26.52 14.77 -19.11
N GLU A 414 27.80 14.95 -18.77
CA GLU A 414 28.92 15.05 -19.72
C GLU A 414 29.69 13.74 -19.84
N GLY A 415 29.25 12.68 -19.15
CA GLY A 415 29.87 11.36 -19.13
C GLY A 415 31.09 11.24 -18.21
N ALA A 416 31.41 12.26 -17.41
CA ALA A 416 32.51 12.19 -16.45
C ALA A 416 32.08 11.51 -15.14
N VAL A 417 33.05 10.88 -14.46
CA VAL A 417 32.79 10.24 -13.16
C VAL A 417 32.59 11.32 -12.10
N ALA A 418 31.35 11.44 -11.62
CA ALA A 418 30.94 12.36 -10.57
C ALA A 418 31.19 11.79 -9.17
N GLY A 419 31.15 10.46 -9.01
CA GLY A 419 31.39 9.79 -7.74
C GLY A 419 31.56 8.27 -7.87
N THR A 420 32.27 7.69 -6.92
CA THR A 420 32.55 6.24 -6.87
C THR A 420 32.40 5.73 -5.45
N HIS A 421 31.69 4.61 -5.30
CA HIS A 421 31.42 3.95 -4.04
C HIS A 421 31.76 2.47 -4.10
N HIS A 422 32.55 1.97 -3.16
CA HIS A 422 32.79 0.52 -3.01
C HIS A 422 31.93 -0.02 -1.86
N LYS A 423 31.18 -1.09 -2.14
CA LYS A 423 30.35 -1.79 -1.14
C LYS A 423 31.19 -2.16 0.07
N PHE A 424 30.73 -1.82 1.27
CA PHE A 424 31.43 -2.08 2.52
C PHE A 424 30.89 -3.32 3.21
N GLU A 425 29.57 -3.54 3.18
CA GLU A 425 28.97 -4.75 3.78
C GLU A 425 28.85 -5.86 2.73
N LEU A 426 29.90 -6.68 2.61
CA LEU A 426 29.89 -7.84 1.71
C LEU A 426 29.00 -8.96 2.28
N TYR A 427 28.18 -9.59 1.43
CA TYR A 427 27.23 -10.62 1.82
C TYR A 427 27.48 -11.94 1.08
N GLY A 428 27.27 -13.07 1.78
CA GLY A 428 27.40 -14.40 1.19
C GLY A 428 28.78 -14.64 0.54
N GLY A 429 28.76 -15.07 -0.73
CA GLY A 429 29.97 -15.39 -1.51
C GLY A 429 30.85 -14.18 -1.87
N GLU A 430 30.34 -12.94 -1.76
CA GLU A 430 31.15 -11.73 -1.97
C GLU A 430 32.35 -11.68 -1.01
N ARG A 431 32.18 -12.19 0.21
CA ARG A 431 33.23 -12.19 1.25
C ARG A 431 34.46 -13.01 0.88
N ASP A 432 34.31 -13.95 -0.05
CA ASP A 432 35.39 -14.81 -0.51
C ASP A 432 36.15 -14.23 -1.71
N ALA A 433 35.55 -13.28 -2.45
CA ALA A 433 36.02 -12.83 -3.76
C ALA A 433 36.29 -11.32 -3.86
N LEU A 434 35.68 -10.51 -2.98
CA LEU A 434 35.72 -9.05 -3.06
C LEU A 434 36.36 -8.42 -1.81
N THR A 435 36.86 -7.21 -2.01
CA THR A 435 37.44 -6.37 -0.96
C THR A 435 36.39 -5.35 -0.51
N PRO A 436 36.15 -5.18 0.80
CA PRO A 436 35.20 -4.19 1.29
C PRO A 436 35.72 -2.76 1.08
N GLY A 437 34.82 -1.85 0.75
CA GLY A 437 35.08 -0.41 0.70
C GLY A 437 35.39 0.18 2.07
N GLY A 438 36.12 1.30 2.08
CA GLY A 438 36.60 1.95 3.31
C GLY A 438 35.96 3.30 3.65
N ALA A 439 35.17 3.88 2.74
CA ALA A 439 34.62 5.23 2.91
C ALA A 439 33.25 5.37 2.23
N VAL A 440 32.40 6.23 2.80
CA VAL A 440 31.19 6.75 2.15
C VAL A 440 31.55 7.74 1.04
N SER A 441 30.68 7.89 0.06
CA SER A 441 30.90 8.80 -1.07
C SER A 441 29.63 9.54 -1.48
N THR A 442 29.82 10.76 -2.01
CA THR A 442 28.76 11.64 -2.50
C THR A 442 29.18 12.34 -3.78
N PHE A 443 28.23 12.83 -4.56
CA PHE A 443 28.45 13.76 -5.66
C PHE A 443 27.38 14.87 -5.68
N ASP A 444 27.72 16.01 -6.25
CA ASP A 444 26.83 17.17 -6.33
C ASP A 444 26.07 17.19 -7.67
N THR A 445 24.78 17.54 -7.62
CA THR A 445 23.94 17.78 -8.81
C THR A 445 23.39 19.20 -8.78
N PRO A 446 22.54 19.64 -9.73
CA PRO A 446 21.76 20.89 -9.61
C PRO A 446 20.51 20.79 -8.72
N PHE A 447 20.18 19.61 -8.22
CA PHE A 447 18.96 19.34 -7.45
C PHE A 447 19.21 18.64 -6.11
N GLY A 448 20.45 18.57 -5.65
CA GLY A 448 20.84 18.04 -4.34
C GLY A 448 22.19 17.33 -4.36
N ARG A 449 22.82 17.20 -3.20
CA ARG A 449 23.93 16.27 -3.03
C ARG A 449 23.40 14.84 -2.89
N VAL A 450 23.95 13.95 -3.70
CA VAL A 450 23.56 12.55 -3.80
C VAL A 450 24.62 11.68 -3.11
N GLY A 451 24.21 10.91 -2.10
CA GLY A 451 25.01 9.84 -1.50
C GLY A 451 24.84 8.53 -2.26
N LEU A 452 25.88 7.70 -2.25
CA LEU A 452 25.91 6.43 -2.95
C LEU A 452 25.93 5.26 -1.95
N LEU A 453 25.08 4.25 -2.19
CA LEU A 453 25.02 3.03 -1.39
C LEU A 453 24.81 1.78 -2.25
N THR A 454 25.32 0.64 -1.76
CA THR A 454 25.13 -0.66 -2.39
C THR A 454 24.48 -1.66 -1.44
N CYS A 455 23.25 -2.08 -1.75
CA CYS A 455 22.55 -3.21 -1.12
C CYS A 455 22.69 -3.27 0.41
N ALA A 456 23.41 -4.27 0.94
CA ALA A 456 23.59 -4.52 2.38
C ALA A 456 24.25 -3.39 3.18
N ASP A 457 24.87 -2.42 2.49
CA ASP A 457 25.52 -1.26 3.08
C ASP A 457 24.63 -0.57 4.12
N ILE A 458 23.34 -0.42 3.84
CA ILE A 458 22.45 0.39 4.67
C ILE A 458 22.32 -0.09 6.14
N TYR A 459 22.54 -1.38 6.42
CA TYR A 459 22.45 -1.94 7.78
C TYR A 459 23.78 -2.45 8.33
N GLY A 460 24.82 -2.53 7.50
CA GLY A 460 26.12 -3.09 7.91
C GLY A 460 26.93 -2.16 8.82
N ARG A 461 26.60 -0.85 8.85
CA ARG A 461 27.44 0.16 9.51
C ARG A 461 26.64 1.07 10.47
N PRO A 462 26.87 0.96 11.80
CA PRO A 462 26.06 1.64 12.84
C PRO A 462 25.99 3.17 12.78
N HIS A 463 26.95 3.83 12.09
CA HIS A 463 27.04 5.30 11.98
C HIS A 463 26.92 5.79 10.53
N LEU A 464 26.41 4.96 9.62
CA LEU A 464 26.36 5.29 8.19
C LEU A 464 25.57 6.56 7.90
N HIS A 465 24.43 6.74 8.58
CA HIS A 465 23.64 7.97 8.54
C HIS A 465 24.47 9.20 8.93
N GLU A 466 25.19 9.14 10.05
CA GLU A 466 26.00 10.25 10.54
C GLU A 466 27.13 10.60 9.58
N GLU A 467 27.76 9.60 8.96
CA GLU A 467 28.86 9.83 8.01
C GLU A 467 28.35 10.39 6.67
N LEU A 468 27.30 9.79 6.10
CA LEU A 468 26.81 10.13 4.76
C LEU A 468 25.91 11.36 4.76
N VAL A 469 24.94 11.43 5.66
CA VAL A 469 23.91 12.48 5.68
C VAL A 469 24.39 13.70 6.44
N ASN A 470 24.90 13.51 7.66
CA ASN A 470 25.33 14.65 8.49
C ASN A 470 26.76 15.10 8.14
N GLY A 471 27.66 14.13 7.93
CA GLY A 471 29.07 14.40 7.67
C GLY A 471 29.34 14.92 6.27
N LEU A 472 28.63 14.39 5.26
CA LEU A 472 28.79 14.79 3.87
C LEU A 472 27.61 15.58 3.30
N ASP A 473 26.56 15.85 4.07
CA ASP A 473 25.39 16.63 3.65
C ASP A 473 24.60 15.99 2.50
N ALA A 474 24.59 14.66 2.40
CA ALA A 474 23.75 13.97 1.42
C ALA A 474 22.27 14.16 1.76
N ARG A 475 21.46 14.57 0.77
CA ARG A 475 20.01 14.76 0.90
C ARG A 475 19.19 13.92 -0.06
N ILE A 476 19.87 13.36 -1.06
CA ILE A 476 19.38 12.30 -1.92
C ILE A 476 20.33 11.12 -1.71
N VAL A 477 19.83 9.89 -1.69
CA VAL A 477 20.64 8.67 -1.63
C VAL A 477 20.26 7.79 -2.80
N ALA A 478 21.21 7.54 -3.71
CA ALA A 478 21.07 6.58 -4.79
C ALA A 478 21.54 5.21 -4.29
N TRP A 479 20.64 4.23 -4.36
CA TRP A 479 20.86 2.91 -3.79
C TRP A 479 20.70 1.83 -4.85
N SER A 480 21.80 1.19 -5.22
CA SER A 480 21.83 0.04 -6.12
C SER A 480 21.70 -1.25 -5.30
N ALA A 481 20.66 -2.06 -5.54
CA ALA A 481 20.41 -3.28 -4.78
C ALA A 481 20.08 -4.51 -5.65
N GLU A 482 20.35 -5.70 -5.12
CA GLU A 482 19.81 -6.98 -5.58
C GLU A 482 19.20 -7.74 -4.39
N TRP A 483 18.10 -7.20 -3.87
CA TRP A 483 17.50 -7.65 -2.62
C TRP A 483 16.27 -8.52 -2.84
N THR A 484 16.32 -9.78 -2.38
CA THR A 484 15.25 -10.78 -2.57
C THR A 484 14.24 -10.83 -1.43
N VAL A 485 14.19 -9.82 -0.55
CA VAL A 485 13.36 -9.83 0.66
C VAL A 485 12.01 -9.18 0.39
N ASP A 486 10.93 -9.88 0.75
CA ASP A 486 9.54 -9.46 0.53
C ASP A 486 9.17 -8.10 1.18
N ASP A 487 9.95 -7.63 2.15
CA ASP A 487 9.75 -6.38 2.90
C ASP A 487 10.77 -5.27 2.57
N ALA A 488 11.64 -5.43 1.55
CA ALA A 488 12.72 -4.48 1.25
C ALA A 488 12.27 -3.01 1.11
N ARG A 489 11.04 -2.78 0.60
CA ARG A 489 10.43 -1.44 0.49
C ARG A 489 10.17 -0.77 1.82
N ARG A 490 9.72 -1.52 2.83
CA ARG A 490 9.46 -0.98 4.17
C ARG A 490 10.74 -0.55 4.85
N TRP A 491 11.82 -1.31 4.65
CA TRP A 491 13.14 -0.94 5.15
C TRP A 491 13.63 0.33 4.46
N GLN A 492 13.50 0.42 3.13
CA GLN A 492 13.86 1.61 2.37
C GLN A 492 13.11 2.87 2.83
N ALA A 493 11.78 2.80 2.93
CA ALA A 493 10.95 3.89 3.45
C ALA A 493 11.35 4.29 4.87
N ALA A 494 11.61 3.31 5.75
CA ALA A 494 12.05 3.56 7.11
C ALA A 494 13.42 4.26 7.15
N PHE A 495 14.37 3.86 6.31
CA PHE A 495 15.68 4.54 6.21
C PHE A 495 15.55 5.95 5.65
N ALA A 496 14.73 6.16 4.62
CA ALA A 496 14.46 7.49 4.07
C ALA A 496 13.87 8.44 5.14
N HIS A 497 12.90 7.93 5.92
CA HIS A 497 12.32 8.65 7.04
C HIS A 497 13.32 8.91 8.18
N ASP A 498 14.06 7.89 8.60
CA ASP A 498 14.98 7.99 9.73
C ASP A 498 16.15 8.94 9.42
N TRP A 499 16.67 8.86 8.19
CA TRP A 499 17.82 9.63 7.75
C TRP A 499 17.43 10.99 7.17
N LYS A 500 16.13 11.28 7.02
CA LYS A 500 15.61 12.52 6.41
C LYS A 500 16.21 12.80 5.03
N VAL A 501 16.24 11.78 4.18
CA VAL A 501 16.74 11.86 2.80
C VAL A 501 15.69 11.42 1.80
N PHE A 502 15.78 11.94 0.58
CA PHE A 502 15.16 11.27 -0.55
C PHE A 502 15.97 10.01 -0.88
N LEU A 503 15.32 8.86 -1.03
CA LEU A 503 15.98 7.59 -1.30
C LEU A 503 15.54 7.06 -2.66
N VAL A 504 16.46 6.91 -3.60
CA VAL A 504 16.21 6.39 -4.96
C VAL A 504 16.84 4.99 -5.05
N ALA A 505 16.03 3.97 -4.82
CA ALA A 505 16.46 2.58 -4.73
C ALA A 505 16.10 1.78 -5.99
N ALA A 506 17.11 1.35 -6.73
CA ALA A 506 16.95 0.43 -7.86
C ALA A 506 17.19 -1.01 -7.42
N ASN A 507 16.44 -1.96 -7.98
CA ASN A 507 16.53 -3.36 -7.55
C ASN A 507 16.48 -4.39 -8.69
N GLY A 508 17.39 -5.37 -8.59
CA GLY A 508 17.65 -6.38 -9.62
C GLY A 508 17.10 -7.76 -9.30
N ALA A 509 16.65 -7.98 -8.06
CA ALA A 509 16.15 -9.28 -7.62
C ALA A 509 14.91 -9.71 -8.40
N ARG A 510 14.96 -10.91 -8.98
CA ARG A 510 13.90 -11.47 -9.83
C ARG A 510 12.65 -11.81 -9.00
N GLY A 511 11.64 -10.94 -9.09
CA GLY A 511 10.46 -10.89 -8.22
C GLY A 511 9.59 -9.68 -8.59
N VAL A 512 8.28 -9.63 -8.33
CA VAL A 512 7.48 -8.39 -8.60
C VAL A 512 8.03 -7.21 -7.79
N GLY A 513 8.91 -6.36 -8.35
CA GLY A 513 9.26 -5.03 -7.81
C GLY A 513 9.66 -4.98 -6.34
N ARG A 514 10.05 -6.12 -5.74
CA ARG A 514 10.23 -6.28 -4.29
C ARG A 514 11.53 -5.61 -3.89
N GLY A 515 11.52 -4.31 -3.66
CA GLY A 515 12.68 -3.55 -3.16
C GLY A 515 13.29 -2.54 -4.12
N ALA A 516 12.67 -2.21 -5.26
CA ALA A 516 12.94 -0.93 -5.93
C ALA A 516 11.88 0.08 -5.47
N GLY A 517 12.27 1.35 -5.34
CA GLY A 517 11.54 2.37 -4.59
C GLY A 517 12.06 3.79 -4.82
N VAL A 518 11.21 4.82 -4.79
CA VAL A 518 11.67 6.20 -4.58
C VAL A 518 10.92 6.84 -3.42
N TYR A 519 11.62 7.16 -2.33
CA TYR A 519 11.01 7.60 -1.09
C TYR A 519 11.39 9.02 -0.68
N GLY A 520 10.49 9.72 -0.01
CA GLY A 520 10.73 11.04 0.58
C GLY A 520 11.45 10.99 1.94
N PRO A 521 11.94 12.14 2.44
CA PRO A 521 12.52 12.30 3.79
C PRO A 521 11.57 11.97 4.95
N ASP A 522 10.28 11.82 4.67
CA ASP A 522 9.22 11.38 5.58
C ASP A 522 8.89 9.89 5.41
N GLY A 523 9.59 9.20 4.51
CA GLY A 523 9.37 7.79 4.18
C GLY A 523 8.18 7.55 3.26
N GLU A 524 7.53 8.60 2.72
CA GLU A 524 6.47 8.45 1.71
C GLU A 524 7.04 7.80 0.45
N ASP A 525 6.35 6.80 -0.12
CA ASP A 525 6.67 6.32 -1.46
C ASP A 525 6.18 7.33 -2.51
N LEU A 526 7.12 7.92 -3.22
CA LEU A 526 6.89 8.96 -4.23
C LEU A 526 6.84 8.37 -5.65
N GLU A 527 7.01 7.06 -5.78
CA GLU A 527 7.22 6.41 -7.05
C GLU A 527 5.93 6.24 -7.86
N ARG A 528 6.09 6.26 -9.18
CA ARG A 528 5.07 5.88 -10.15
C ARG A 528 5.69 4.92 -11.16
N LEU A 529 5.19 3.68 -11.17
CA LEU A 529 5.60 2.67 -12.15
C LEU A 529 5.08 3.03 -13.55
N ASP A 530 5.97 3.00 -14.57
CA ASP A 530 5.51 2.97 -15.96
C ASP A 530 4.98 1.58 -16.28
N ALA A 531 3.69 1.48 -16.60
CA ALA A 531 3.06 0.20 -16.95
C ALA A 531 3.67 -0.47 -18.20
N ARG A 532 4.48 0.24 -18.98
CA ARG A 532 5.15 -0.26 -20.20
C ARG A 532 6.61 -0.66 -19.98
N TRP A 533 7.28 -0.07 -18.99
CA TRP A 533 8.70 -0.28 -18.74
C TRP A 533 8.96 -0.51 -17.25
N PRO A 534 9.90 -1.38 -16.87
CA PRO A 534 10.29 -1.63 -15.49
C PRO A 534 11.06 -0.44 -14.84
N ILE A 535 10.44 0.73 -14.83
CA ILE A 535 11.01 2.01 -14.38
C ILE A 535 10.02 2.70 -13.47
N LEU A 536 10.53 3.12 -12.32
CA LEU A 536 9.82 3.86 -11.28
C LEU A 536 10.25 5.32 -11.36
N TYR A 537 9.29 6.24 -11.47
CA TYR A 537 9.55 7.67 -11.59
C TYR A 537 9.04 8.42 -10.38
N ALA A 538 9.80 9.39 -9.89
CA ALA A 538 9.33 10.34 -8.87
C ALA A 538 9.78 11.75 -9.20
N ARG A 539 9.03 12.75 -8.73
CA ARG A 539 9.41 14.16 -8.83
C ARG A 539 9.89 14.64 -7.47
N LEU A 540 11.16 15.03 -7.39
CA LEU A 540 11.76 15.64 -6.22
C LEU A 540 11.48 17.16 -6.23
N PRO A 541 10.81 17.71 -5.21
CA PRO A 541 10.60 19.14 -5.09
C PRO A 541 11.87 19.82 -4.53
N GLY A 542 12.35 20.86 -5.21
CA GLY A 542 13.66 21.47 -4.96
C GLY A 542 13.78 22.24 -3.63
N ASP A 543 12.66 22.70 -3.08
CA ASP A 543 12.58 23.33 -1.76
C ASP A 543 12.77 22.31 -0.62
N MET A 544 12.18 21.13 -0.71
CA MET A 544 12.32 20.09 0.33
C MET A 544 13.73 19.49 0.43
N VAL A 545 14.51 19.50 -0.66
CA VAL A 545 15.91 19.07 -0.63
C VAL A 545 16.79 20.07 0.15
N ALA A 546 16.41 21.35 0.21
CA ALA A 546 17.10 22.37 1.02
C ALA A 546 16.68 22.33 2.50
N ASP A 547 15.39 22.06 2.78
CA ASP A 547 14.80 22.11 4.12
C ASP A 547 15.04 20.84 4.97
N ALA A 548 15.53 19.75 4.37
CA ALA A 548 15.95 18.56 5.11
C ALA A 548 17.09 18.81 6.12
N ALA A 549 17.74 19.99 6.08
CA ALA A 549 18.70 20.45 7.09
C ALA A 549 18.06 21.04 8.37
N GLY A 550 16.73 21.26 8.39
CA GLY A 550 16.01 21.95 9.47
C GLY A 550 15.19 21.06 10.40
N LEU A 551 15.20 19.74 10.21
CA LEU A 551 14.52 18.80 11.10
C LEU A 551 15.47 18.44 12.25
N ASP A 552 15.57 19.32 13.25
CA ASP A 552 16.22 19.01 14.53
C ASP A 552 15.62 17.71 15.09
N THR A 553 16.49 16.70 15.27
CA THR A 553 16.19 15.48 16.03
C THR A 553 15.82 15.85 17.47
N PRO A 554 14.83 15.18 18.10
CA PRO A 554 14.57 15.34 19.53
C PRO A 554 15.76 14.90 20.40
#